data_AF-A0AAV1KKS4-F1
#
_entry.id   AF-A0AAV1KKS4-F1
#
_cell.length_a   1.000
_cell.length_b   1.000
_cell.length_c   1.000
_cell.angle_alpha   90.00
_cell.angle_beta   90.00
_cell.angle_gamma   90.00
#
_symmetry.space_group_name_H-M   'P 1'
#
loop_
_entity.id
_entity.type
_entity.pdbx_description
1 polymer ?
#
loop_
_entity_poly.entity_id
_entity_poly.type
_entity_poly.pdbx_seq_one_letter_code
_entity_poly.pdbx_strand_id
1 'polypeptide(L)'
;MYTDIPSFTKCCFCAPLRYGLLVWAYFKLVTSIIIFLWALTWILSFIIFVVLAGDVIFFITLAVATLTILLFDIIFNLVLIIGAHKKHTALLRLYYRYGIAHAFVITASALLFIVYAVASASDPFSKPKLWHKLVIFASAICASMIIHTYLLILVRSEVLKLKANSQFMFTNHTADPTCIIQGSDDVQILNKDIVEEK
;
A
#
# COMPACT_ATOMS: atom_id res chain seq x y z
N MET A 1 3.42 28.53 -5.93
CA MET A 1 3.86 28.07 -4.59
C MET A 1 4.00 26.57 -4.65
N TYR A 2 5.22 26.04 -4.68
CA TYR A 2 5.44 24.61 -4.47
C TYR A 2 5.16 24.34 -3.00
N THR A 3 4.07 23.64 -2.71
CA THR A 3 3.78 23.22 -1.34
C THR A 3 4.74 22.08 -1.02
N ASP A 4 5.84 22.39 -0.35
CA ASP A 4 6.79 21.39 0.14
C ASP A 4 6.08 20.50 1.16
N ILE A 5 5.84 19.25 0.77
CA ILE A 5 5.18 18.26 1.61
C ILE A 5 6.16 17.88 2.73
N PRO A 6 5.76 17.99 4.01
CA PRO A 6 6.68 17.83 5.13
C PRO A 6 7.34 16.44 5.12
N SER A 7 8.67 16.42 5.22
CA SER A 7 9.44 15.19 5.32
C SER A 7 9.42 14.69 6.76
N PHE A 8 8.68 13.61 7.02
CA PHE A 8 8.63 13.00 8.35
C PHE A 8 9.91 12.19 8.60
N THR A 9 10.87 12.79 9.32
CA THR A 9 12.14 12.14 9.68
C THR A 9 12.02 11.24 10.92
N LYS A 10 10.94 11.38 11.70
CA LYS A 10 10.67 10.60 12.92
C LYS A 10 9.22 10.07 12.91
N CYS A 11 9.04 8.80 13.26
CA CYS A 11 7.73 8.23 13.59
C CYS A 11 7.35 8.59 15.04
N CYS A 12 6.10 8.42 15.46
CA CYS A 12 5.51 8.90 16.73
C CYS A 12 6.22 8.46 18.04
N PHE A 13 7.33 7.71 17.97
CA PHE A 13 8.09 7.17 19.11
C PHE A 13 9.62 7.30 18.98
N CYS A 14 10.16 8.26 18.23
CA CYS A 14 11.61 8.40 17.96
C CYS A 14 12.27 7.17 17.29
N ALA A 15 11.51 6.12 17.00
CA ALA A 15 11.96 4.95 16.29
C ALA A 15 12.33 5.33 14.84
N PRO A 16 13.41 4.75 14.27
CA PRO A 16 13.77 4.98 12.88
C PRO A 16 12.58 4.66 11.99
N LEU A 17 12.26 5.55 11.04
CA LEU A 17 11.13 5.48 10.10
C LEU A 17 10.89 4.07 9.54
N ARG A 18 11.99 3.35 9.29
CA ARG A 18 12.03 1.98 8.78
C ARG A 18 11.35 0.95 9.69
N TYR A 19 11.58 1.01 11.01
CA TYR A 19 10.95 0.07 11.95
C TYR A 19 9.45 0.31 12.06
N GLY A 20 9.02 1.59 12.05
CA GLY A 20 7.60 1.95 12.05
C GLY A 20 6.87 1.40 10.82
N LEU A 21 7.44 1.60 9.63
CA LEU A 21 6.87 1.08 8.38
C LEU A 21 6.81 -0.46 8.36
N LEU A 22 7.84 -1.11 8.88
CA LEU A 22 7.93 -2.57 8.93
C LEU A 22 6.90 -3.15 9.91
N VAL A 23 6.79 -2.62 11.13
CA VAL A 23 5.78 -3.02 12.12
C VAL A 23 4.37 -2.87 11.56
N TRP A 24 4.07 -1.73 10.93
CA TRP A 24 2.77 -1.50 10.30
C TRP A 24 2.51 -2.43 9.12
N ALA A 25 3.51 -2.73 8.29
CA ALA A 25 3.37 -3.67 7.18
C ALA A 25 3.04 -5.09 7.67
N TYR A 26 3.68 -5.55 8.74
CA TYR A 26 3.34 -6.84 9.36
C TYR A 26 1.94 -6.82 9.97
N PHE A 27 1.57 -5.76 10.69
CA PHE A 27 0.22 -5.63 11.25
C PHE A 27 -0.85 -5.69 10.15
N LYS A 28 -0.64 -4.98 9.04
CA LYS A 28 -1.51 -5.01 7.87
C LYS A 28 -1.57 -6.39 7.22
N LEU A 29 -0.43 -7.07 7.07
CA LEU A 29 -0.37 -8.44 6.52
C LEU A 29 -1.17 -9.43 7.39
N VAL A 30 -0.95 -9.43 8.71
CA VAL A 30 -1.68 -10.29 9.65
C VAL A 30 -3.18 -10.03 9.58
N THR A 31 -3.57 -8.76 9.57
CA THR A 31 -4.97 -8.36 9.42
C THR A 31 -5.56 -8.86 8.09
N SER A 32 -4.82 -8.73 6.98
CA SER A 32 -5.23 -9.21 5.66
C SER A 32 -5.42 -10.73 5.61
N ILE A 33 -4.51 -11.50 6.25
CA ILE A 33 -4.64 -12.96 6.36
C ILE A 33 -5.87 -13.36 7.19
N ILE A 34 -6.13 -12.69 8.31
CA ILE A 34 -7.32 -12.95 9.14
C ILE A 34 -8.60 -12.68 8.33
N ILE A 35 -8.65 -11.55 7.61
CA ILE A 35 -9.78 -11.21 6.74
C ILE A 35 -9.96 -12.25 5.63
N PHE A 36 -8.88 -12.74 5.04
CA PHE A 36 -8.93 -13.78 4.01
C PHE A 36 -9.51 -15.09 4.54
N LEU A 37 -9.06 -15.56 5.71
CA LEU A 37 -9.60 -16.75 6.36
C LEU A 37 -11.08 -16.58 6.70
N TRP A 38 -11.45 -15.40 7.22
CA TRP A 38 -12.85 -15.11 7.52
C TRP A 38 -13.71 -15.09 6.27
N ALA A 39 -13.23 -14.44 5.19
CA ALA A 39 -13.91 -14.43 3.90
C ALA A 39 -14.10 -15.84 3.34
N LEU A 40 -13.11 -16.74 3.46
CA LEU A 40 -13.25 -18.14 3.05
C LEU A 40 -14.38 -18.86 3.80
N THR A 41 -14.45 -18.71 5.13
CA THR A 41 -15.53 -19.31 5.91
C THR A 41 -16.90 -18.75 5.52
N TRP A 42 -16.97 -17.45 5.26
CA TRP A 42 -18.20 -16.76 4.89
C TRP A 42 -18.69 -17.18 3.50
N ILE A 43 -17.77 -17.25 2.52
CA ILE A 43 -18.06 -17.71 1.15
C ILE A 43 -18.55 -19.16 1.18
N LEU A 44 -17.94 -20.04 1.97
CA LEU A 44 -18.37 -21.44 2.07
C LEU A 44 -19.81 -21.55 2.59
N SER A 45 -20.14 -20.84 3.67
CA SER A 45 -21.51 -20.78 4.20
C SER A 45 -22.48 -20.18 3.18
N PHE A 46 -22.04 -19.19 2.41
CA PHE A 46 -22.86 -18.51 1.42
C PHE A 46 -23.13 -19.37 0.18
N ILE A 47 -22.15 -20.16 -0.28
CA ILE A 47 -22.33 -21.12 -1.39
C ILE A 47 -23.39 -22.17 -1.03
N ILE A 48 -23.36 -22.71 0.19
CA ILE A 48 -24.36 -23.69 0.66
C ILE A 48 -25.78 -23.08 0.60
N PHE A 49 -25.92 -21.82 1.00
CA PHE A 49 -27.19 -21.11 0.97
C PHE A 49 -27.69 -20.82 -0.45
N VAL A 50 -26.81 -20.37 -1.35
CA VAL A 50 -27.16 -19.99 -2.73
C VAL A 50 -27.46 -21.20 -3.62
N VAL A 51 -26.78 -22.33 -3.42
CA VAL A 51 -27.10 -23.60 -4.12
C VAL A 51 -28.55 -24.01 -3.87
N LEU A 52 -29.13 -23.61 -2.73
CA LEU A 52 -30.54 -23.82 -2.41
C LEU A 52 -31.50 -22.82 -3.09
N ALA A 53 -31.02 -21.65 -3.51
CA ALA A 53 -31.85 -20.50 -3.93
C ALA A 53 -31.87 -20.23 -5.46
N GLY A 54 -31.01 -20.88 -6.25
CA GLY A 54 -31.12 -20.94 -7.72
C GLY A 54 -30.27 -19.94 -8.53
N ASP A 55 -29.88 -18.78 -7.99
CA ASP A 55 -29.11 -17.75 -8.73
C ASP A 55 -27.59 -17.89 -8.59
N VAL A 56 -27.06 -19.06 -8.96
CA VAL A 56 -25.65 -19.44 -8.68
C VAL A 56 -24.56 -18.61 -9.39
N ILE A 57 -24.77 -18.15 -10.62
CA ILE A 57 -23.67 -17.60 -11.45
C ILE A 57 -23.14 -16.26 -10.93
N PHE A 58 -24.03 -15.32 -10.59
CA PHE A 58 -23.64 -13.98 -10.13
C PHE A 58 -22.85 -14.05 -8.81
N PHE A 59 -23.32 -14.87 -7.87
CA PHE A 59 -22.69 -15.01 -6.56
C PHE A 59 -21.33 -15.72 -6.62
N ILE A 60 -21.19 -16.75 -7.45
CA ILE A 60 -19.90 -17.40 -7.68
C ILE A 60 -18.91 -16.39 -8.25
N THR A 61 -19.33 -15.59 -9.23
CA THR A 61 -18.48 -14.56 -9.85
C THR A 61 -18.02 -13.53 -8.81
N LEU A 62 -18.92 -13.07 -7.94
CA LEU A 62 -18.60 -12.13 -6.86
C LEU A 62 -17.64 -12.73 -5.83
N ALA A 63 -17.83 -14.00 -5.44
CA ALA A 63 -16.96 -14.69 -4.50
C ALA A 63 -15.54 -14.84 -5.05
N VAL A 64 -15.39 -15.27 -6.31
CA VAL A 64 -14.09 -15.39 -6.99
C VAL A 64 -13.42 -14.02 -7.12
N ALA A 65 -14.16 -12.98 -7.49
CA ALA A 65 -13.62 -11.62 -7.56
C ALA A 65 -13.12 -11.13 -6.19
N THR A 66 -13.86 -11.42 -5.13
CA THR A 66 -13.46 -11.03 -3.76
C THR A 66 -12.19 -11.75 -3.32
N LEU A 67 -12.07 -13.06 -3.58
CA LEU A 67 -10.88 -13.84 -3.24
C LEU A 67 -9.64 -13.37 -4.01
N THR A 68 -9.79 -13.06 -5.31
CA THR A 68 -8.65 -12.57 -6.11
C THR A 68 -8.15 -11.22 -5.60
N ILE A 69 -9.05 -10.30 -5.26
CA ILE A 69 -8.67 -8.99 -4.68
C ILE A 69 -7.90 -9.17 -3.36
N LEU A 70 -8.38 -10.04 -2.47
CA LEU A 70 -7.70 -10.31 -1.19
C LEU A 70 -6.33 -10.95 -1.39
N LEU A 71 -6.20 -11.88 -2.35
CA LEU A 71 -4.90 -12.47 -2.69
C LEU A 71 -3.92 -11.41 -3.20
N PHE A 72 -4.36 -10.50 -4.07
CA PHE A 72 -3.52 -9.40 -4.52
C PHE A 72 -3.09 -8.49 -3.35
N ASP A 73 -3.97 -8.16 -2.42
CA ASP A 73 -3.60 -7.35 -1.25
C ASP A 73 -2.51 -8.05 -0.41
N ILE A 74 -2.62 -9.35 -0.17
CA ILE A 74 -1.58 -10.13 0.52
C ILE A 74 -0.25 -10.05 -0.25
N ILE A 75 -0.26 -10.27 -1.57
CA ILE A 75 0.96 -10.22 -2.40
C ILE A 75 1.62 -8.84 -2.33
N PHE A 76 0.85 -7.76 -2.45
CA PHE A 76 1.41 -6.41 -2.40
C PHE A 76 1.92 -6.05 -1.00
N ASN A 77 1.29 -6.54 0.08
CA ASN A 77 1.83 -6.38 1.42
C ASN A 77 3.17 -7.13 1.61
N LEU A 78 3.34 -8.31 0.97
CA LEU A 78 4.64 -8.99 0.94
C LEU A 78 5.69 -8.20 0.15
N VAL A 79 5.32 -7.63 -1.01
CA VAL A 79 6.21 -6.74 -1.80
C VAL A 79 6.66 -5.54 -0.98
N LEU A 80 5.77 -4.94 -0.16
CA LEU A 80 6.13 -3.86 0.76
C LEU A 80 7.18 -4.32 1.77
N ILE A 81 6.99 -5.48 2.42
CA ILE A 81 7.92 -6.01 3.43
C ILE A 81 9.29 -6.29 2.79
N ILE A 82 9.31 -6.96 1.64
CA ILE A 82 10.55 -7.26 0.90
C ILE A 82 11.25 -5.96 0.47
N GLY A 83 10.50 -4.98 -0.05
CA GLY A 83 11.02 -3.67 -0.43
C GLY A 83 11.63 -2.92 0.74
N ALA A 84 10.98 -2.95 1.91
CA ALA A 84 11.46 -2.33 3.14
C ALA A 84 12.73 -3.02 3.68
N HIS A 85 12.83 -4.35 3.60
CA HIS A 85 14.01 -5.11 4.03
C HIS A 85 15.20 -4.96 3.08
N LYS A 86 14.98 -5.07 1.76
CA LYS A 86 16.06 -5.01 0.75
C LYS A 86 16.45 -3.58 0.35
N LYS A 87 15.79 -2.55 0.90
CA LYS A 87 15.97 -1.13 0.52
C LYS A 87 15.82 -0.90 -0.99
N HIS A 88 15.01 -1.73 -1.66
CA HIS A 88 14.88 -1.71 -3.11
C HIS A 88 13.84 -0.67 -3.53
N THR A 89 14.31 0.48 -4.03
CA THR A 89 13.46 1.65 -4.33
C THR A 89 12.38 1.36 -5.37
N ALA A 90 12.63 0.46 -6.33
CA ALA A 90 11.65 0.09 -7.35
C ALA A 90 10.43 -0.64 -6.76
N LEU A 91 10.63 -1.51 -5.77
CA LEU A 91 9.53 -2.27 -5.14
C LEU A 91 8.66 -1.34 -4.28
N LEU A 92 9.29 -0.44 -3.53
CA LEU A 92 8.57 0.58 -2.75
C LEU A 92 7.77 1.54 -3.66
N ARG A 93 8.32 1.91 -4.82
CA ARG A 93 7.61 2.75 -5.81
C ARG A 93 6.44 2.01 -6.45
N LEU A 94 6.59 0.72 -6.75
CA LEU A 94 5.51 -0.12 -7.25
C LEU A 94 4.38 -0.23 -6.22
N TYR A 95 4.72 -0.51 -4.96
CA TYR A 95 3.75 -0.53 -3.87
C TYR A 95 3.04 0.81 -3.69
N TYR A 96 3.75 1.94 -3.79
CA TYR A 96 3.14 3.26 -3.69
C TYR A 96 2.07 3.51 -4.76
N ARG A 97 2.34 3.16 -6.02
CA ARG A 97 1.33 3.27 -7.10
C ARG A 97 0.13 2.36 -6.86
N TYR A 98 0.39 1.12 -6.45
CA TYR A 98 -0.66 0.18 -6.08
C TYR A 98 -1.51 0.70 -4.94
N GLY A 99 -0.90 1.23 -3.87
CA GLY A 99 -1.62 1.70 -2.70
C GLY A 99 -2.51 2.91 -2.98
N ILE A 100 -2.13 3.80 -3.91
CA ILE A 100 -3.01 4.86 -4.40
C ILE A 100 -4.20 4.27 -5.18
N ALA A 101 -3.95 3.35 -6.10
CA ALA A 101 -5.02 2.70 -6.87
C ALA A 101 -6.00 1.96 -5.93
N HIS A 102 -5.48 1.26 -4.94
CA HIS A 102 -6.26 0.55 -3.94
C HIS A 102 -7.12 1.51 -3.08
N ALA A 103 -6.57 2.65 -2.68
CA ALA A 103 -7.32 3.68 -1.96
C ALA A 103 -8.50 4.21 -2.79
N PHE A 104 -8.29 4.44 -4.08
CA PHE A 104 -9.33 4.88 -5.00
C PHE A 104 -10.44 3.82 -5.15
N VAL A 105 -10.06 2.55 -5.36
CA VAL A 105 -11.02 1.45 -5.50
C VAL A 105 -11.87 1.28 -4.23
N ILE A 106 -11.26 1.32 -3.05
CA ILE A 106 -12.00 1.24 -1.76
C ILE A 106 -12.94 2.43 -1.58
N THR A 107 -12.48 3.64 -1.92
CA THR A 107 -13.31 4.83 -1.77
C THR A 107 -14.51 4.79 -2.72
N ALA A 108 -14.29 4.38 -3.97
CA ALA A 108 -15.34 4.22 -4.96
C ALA A 108 -16.37 3.14 -4.57
N SER A 109 -15.89 1.98 -4.11
CA SER A 109 -16.79 0.90 -3.66
C SER A 109 -17.59 1.28 -2.41
N ALA A 110 -16.96 1.97 -1.46
CA ALA A 110 -17.64 2.50 -0.28
C ALA A 110 -18.74 3.50 -0.63
N LEU A 111 -18.46 4.44 -1.55
CA LEU A 111 -19.45 5.40 -2.03
C LEU A 111 -20.63 4.72 -2.73
N LEU A 112 -20.35 3.76 -3.62
CA LEU A 112 -21.39 2.98 -4.30
C LEU A 112 -22.25 2.21 -3.31
N PHE A 113 -21.66 1.61 -2.28
CA PHE A 113 -22.40 0.91 -1.23
C PHE A 113 -23.30 1.86 -0.43
N ILE A 114 -22.82 3.05 -0.07
CA ILE A 114 -23.61 4.06 0.63
C ILE A 114 -24.80 4.51 -0.25
N VAL A 115 -24.55 4.82 -1.52
CA VAL A 115 -25.61 5.21 -2.47
C VAL A 115 -26.64 4.10 -2.62
N TYR A 116 -26.20 2.85 -2.79
CA TYR A 116 -27.09 1.69 -2.86
C TYR A 116 -27.91 1.49 -1.58
N ALA A 117 -27.30 1.63 -0.40
CA ALA A 117 -27.97 1.50 0.87
C ALA A 117 -29.03 2.59 1.10
N VAL A 118 -28.76 3.81 0.63
CA VAL A 118 -29.72 4.92 0.69
C VAL A 118 -30.85 4.74 -0.33
N ALA A 119 -30.54 4.33 -1.57
CA ALA A 119 -31.53 4.16 -2.64
C ALA A 119 -32.46 2.96 -2.40
N SER A 120 -31.95 1.88 -1.79
CA SER A 120 -32.76 0.70 -1.43
C SER A 120 -33.63 0.92 -0.18
N ALA A 121 -33.33 1.95 0.62
CA ALA A 121 -34.17 2.35 1.73
C ALA A 121 -35.28 3.28 1.22
N SER A 122 -36.53 2.81 1.27
CA SER A 122 -37.71 3.62 0.92
C SER A 122 -37.82 4.93 1.73
N ASP A 123 -37.22 4.95 2.92
CA ASP A 123 -37.18 6.13 3.78
C ASP A 123 -35.96 6.05 4.76
N PRO A 124 -34.80 6.60 4.38
CA PRO A 124 -33.55 6.38 5.11
C PRO A 124 -33.45 7.17 6.43
N PHE A 125 -34.18 8.28 6.54
CA PHE A 125 -34.12 9.18 7.69
C PHE A 125 -35.13 8.83 8.79
N SER A 126 -36.21 8.10 8.47
CA SER A 126 -37.23 7.74 9.46
C SER A 126 -36.87 6.51 10.31
N LYS A 127 -35.84 5.73 9.91
CA LYS A 127 -35.40 4.51 10.61
C LYS A 127 -34.08 4.75 11.37
N PRO A 128 -34.12 5.05 12.69
CA PRO A 128 -32.92 5.37 13.47
C PRO A 128 -31.87 4.24 13.49
N LYS A 129 -32.32 2.98 13.35
CA LYS A 129 -31.43 1.80 13.27
C LYS A 129 -30.57 1.78 12.00
N LEU A 130 -31.10 2.26 10.87
CA LEU A 130 -30.35 2.30 9.60
C LEU A 130 -29.31 3.42 9.64
N TRP A 131 -29.70 4.59 10.14
CA TRP A 131 -28.79 5.73 10.31
C TRP A 131 -27.59 5.39 11.18
N HIS A 132 -27.82 4.72 12.32
CA HIS A 132 -26.73 4.30 13.20
C HIS A 132 -25.74 3.36 12.50
N LYS A 133 -26.24 2.40 11.69
CA LYS A 133 -25.38 1.50 10.90
C LYS A 133 -24.57 2.24 9.84
N LEU A 134 -25.18 3.19 9.13
CA LEU A 134 -24.50 4.02 8.13
C LEU A 134 -23.40 4.87 8.75
N VAL A 135 -23.66 5.51 9.90
CA VAL A 135 -22.66 6.33 10.61
C VAL A 135 -21.48 5.47 11.08
N ILE A 136 -21.74 4.30 11.67
CA ILE A 136 -20.67 3.36 12.08
C ILE A 136 -19.83 2.95 10.85
N PHE A 137 -20.49 2.55 9.76
CA PHE A 137 -19.81 2.12 8.55
C PHE A 137 -18.94 3.24 7.94
N ALA A 138 -19.49 4.45 7.81
CA ALA A 138 -18.75 5.61 7.32
C ALA A 138 -17.55 5.94 8.21
N SER A 139 -17.72 5.90 9.54
CA SER A 139 -16.63 6.15 10.49
C SER A 139 -15.49 5.12 10.36
N ALA A 140 -15.82 3.85 10.14
CA ALA A 140 -14.84 2.78 9.94
C ALA A 140 -14.05 2.97 8.64
N ILE A 141 -14.72 3.38 7.56
CA ILE A 141 -14.04 3.71 6.28
C ILE A 141 -13.11 4.90 6.45
N CYS A 142 -13.57 5.98 7.11
CA CYS A 142 -12.72 7.13 7.37
C CYS A 142 -11.47 6.76 8.16
N ALA A 143 -11.61 5.98 9.24
CA ALA A 143 -10.47 5.50 10.01
C ALA A 143 -9.50 4.65 9.18
N SER A 144 -10.03 3.73 8.36
CA SER A 144 -9.25 2.91 7.44
C SER A 144 -8.47 3.77 6.42
N MET A 145 -9.11 4.79 5.85
CA MET A 145 -8.49 5.71 4.90
C MET A 145 -7.39 6.56 5.53
N ILE A 146 -7.58 7.00 6.78
CA ILE A 146 -6.55 7.75 7.52
C ILE A 146 -5.31 6.86 7.72
N ILE A 147 -5.50 5.62 8.19
CA ILE A 147 -4.41 4.67 8.40
C ILE A 147 -3.71 4.34 7.07
N HIS A 148 -4.48 4.07 6.01
CA HIS A 148 -3.90 3.73 4.70
C HIS A 148 -3.14 4.91 4.09
N THR A 149 -3.64 6.14 4.22
CA THR A 149 -2.95 7.35 3.78
C THR A 149 -1.67 7.59 4.58
N TYR A 150 -1.71 7.35 5.89
CA TYR A 150 -0.53 7.41 6.74
C TYR A 150 0.58 6.44 6.28
N LEU A 151 0.22 5.20 5.94
CA LEU A 151 1.16 4.22 5.36
C LEU A 151 1.74 4.70 4.02
N LEU A 152 0.93 5.29 3.15
CA LEU A 152 1.41 5.84 1.88
C LEU A 152 2.41 6.98 2.07
N ILE A 153 2.17 7.87 3.05
CA ILE A 153 3.10 8.96 3.38
C ILE A 153 4.42 8.40 3.94
N LEU A 154 4.36 7.36 4.78
CA LEU A 154 5.55 6.66 5.28
C LEU A 154 6.36 6.04 4.15
N VAL A 155 5.72 5.30 3.24
CA VAL A 155 6.38 4.68 2.06
C VAL A 155 7.05 5.74 1.21
N ARG A 156 6.33 6.85 0.92
CA ARG A 156 6.89 7.96 0.13
C ARG A 156 8.12 8.57 0.80
N SER A 157 8.06 8.78 2.12
CA SER A 157 9.17 9.35 2.88
C SER A 157 10.41 8.45 2.82
N GLU A 158 10.23 7.13 2.89
CA GLU A 158 11.33 6.16 2.75
C GLU A 158 11.92 6.16 1.32
N VAL A 159 11.08 6.23 0.29
CA VAL A 159 11.54 6.33 -1.11
C VAL A 159 12.38 7.59 -1.35
N LEU A 160 11.94 8.74 -0.81
CA LEU A 160 12.68 10.00 -0.92
C LEU A 160 14.02 9.93 -0.18
N LYS A 161 14.05 9.32 1.01
CA LYS A 161 15.26 9.14 1.81
C LYS A 161 16.29 8.25 1.10
N LEU A 162 15.84 7.16 0.49
CA LEU A 162 16.73 6.28 -0.29
C LEU A 162 17.29 6.99 -1.53
N LYS A 163 16.48 7.83 -2.20
CA LYS A 163 16.93 8.62 -3.35
C LYS A 163 17.96 9.68 -2.96
N ALA A 164 17.76 10.35 -1.82
CA ALA A 164 18.73 11.33 -1.30
C ALA A 164 20.06 10.66 -0.92
N ASN A 165 20.02 9.47 -0.32
CA ASN A 165 21.23 8.75 0.10
C ASN A 165 22.06 8.21 -1.08
N SER A 166 21.43 7.94 -2.23
CA SER A 166 22.14 7.62 -3.47
C SER A 166 22.81 8.83 -4.16
N GLN A 167 22.56 10.06 -3.70
CA GLN A 167 23.04 11.30 -4.34
C GLN A 167 23.95 12.15 -3.46
N PHE A 168 24.55 11.58 -2.39
CA PHE A 168 25.55 12.31 -1.63
C PHE A 168 26.85 12.48 -2.45
N MET A 169 26.92 13.55 -3.25
CA MET A 169 28.19 14.16 -3.64
C MET A 169 28.71 14.93 -2.43
N PHE A 170 29.85 14.49 -1.89
CA PHE A 170 30.67 15.35 -1.03
C PHE A 170 31.14 16.53 -1.88
N THR A 171 30.51 17.68 -1.71
CA THR A 171 31.08 18.95 -2.18
C THR A 171 32.19 19.31 -1.19
N ASN A 172 33.41 18.92 -1.56
CA ASN A 172 34.61 19.32 -0.86
C ASN A 172 34.78 20.84 -1.04
N HIS A 173 34.61 21.62 0.02
CA HIS A 173 34.82 23.08 -0.01
C HIS A 173 36.31 23.47 -0.05
N THR A 174 37.20 22.48 0.00
CA THR A 174 38.64 22.64 -0.20
C THR A 174 39.05 21.95 -1.49
N ALA A 175 39.77 22.68 -2.34
CA ALA A 175 40.14 22.31 -3.71
C ALA A 175 41.13 21.13 -3.79
N ASP A 176 40.68 19.94 -3.42
CA ASP A 176 41.41 18.68 -3.63
C ASP A 176 40.54 17.68 -4.40
N PRO A 177 41.17 16.80 -5.21
CA PRO A 177 40.51 16.00 -6.24
C PRO A 177 39.34 15.18 -5.70
N THR A 178 38.22 15.25 -6.41
CA THR A 178 36.98 14.51 -6.13
C THR A 178 37.19 13.00 -6.21
N CYS A 179 37.27 12.34 -5.07
CA CYS A 179 37.12 10.88 -4.98
C CYS A 179 35.65 10.50 -5.10
N ILE A 180 35.28 9.97 -6.27
CA ILE A 180 33.98 9.33 -6.49
C ILE A 180 34.13 7.88 -6.01
N ILE A 181 33.57 7.53 -4.86
CA ILE A 181 33.41 6.12 -4.48
C ILE A 181 32.17 5.62 -5.22
N GLN A 182 32.38 5.05 -6.40
CA GLN A 182 31.38 4.22 -7.05
C GLN A 182 31.14 2.99 -6.18
N GLY A 183 29.88 2.82 -5.75
CA GLY A 183 29.43 1.56 -5.17
C GLY A 183 29.73 0.44 -6.14
N SER A 184 30.61 -0.46 -5.71
CA SER A 184 31.10 -1.62 -6.43
C SER A 184 29.94 -2.52 -6.86
N ASP A 185 29.51 -2.40 -8.10
CA ASP A 185 28.87 -3.48 -8.86
C ASP A 185 29.33 -3.55 -10.34
N ASP A 186 30.05 -2.56 -10.88
CA ASP A 186 30.47 -2.55 -12.30
C ASP A 186 31.98 -2.27 -12.49
N VAL A 187 32.85 -2.98 -11.76
CA VAL A 187 34.28 -3.07 -12.13
C VAL A 187 34.48 -4.34 -12.93
N GLN A 188 34.18 -4.28 -14.22
CA GLN A 188 34.79 -5.13 -15.24
C GLN A 188 34.43 -4.56 -16.61
N ILE A 189 35.45 -4.41 -17.48
CA ILE A 189 35.35 -4.08 -18.91
C ILE A 189 35.23 -2.57 -19.23
N LEU A 190 36.20 -1.75 -18.85
CA LEU A 190 36.53 -0.55 -19.66
C LEU A 190 37.97 -0.08 -19.47
N ASN A 191 38.93 -1.01 -19.37
CA ASN A 191 40.35 -0.65 -19.29
C ASN A 191 41.22 -1.55 -20.16
N LYS A 192 40.77 -1.85 -21.38
CA LYS A 192 41.55 -2.64 -22.35
C LYS A 192 41.82 -1.96 -23.70
N ASP A 193 41.28 -0.77 -23.95
CA ASP A 193 41.34 -0.17 -25.30
C ASP A 193 42.17 1.11 -25.40
N ILE A 194 43.02 1.44 -24.41
CA ILE A 194 43.86 2.65 -24.46
C ILE A 194 45.31 2.34 -24.06
N VAL A 195 45.93 1.34 -24.67
CA VAL A 195 47.38 1.28 -24.88
C VAL A 195 47.61 0.49 -26.17
N GLU A 196 48.43 1.02 -27.06
CA GLU A 196 48.81 0.50 -28.40
C GLU A 196 48.03 1.05 -29.61
N GLU A 197 48.13 2.37 -29.85
CA GLU A 197 48.47 2.82 -31.20
C GLU A 197 49.23 4.16 -31.20
N LYS A 198 50.43 4.11 -31.79
CA LYS A 198 51.41 5.16 -32.13
C LYS A 198 52.37 5.67 -31.06
#